data_AF-A0A8J2ELR5-F1
#
_entry.id   AF-A0A8J2ELR5-F1
#
_cell.length_a   1.000
_cell.length_b   1.000
_cell.length_c   1.000
_cell.angle_alpha   90.00
_cell.angle_beta   90.00
_cell.angle_gamma   90.00
#
_symmetry.space_group_name_H-M   'P 1'
#
loop_
_entity.id
_entity.type
_entity.pdbx_description
1 polymer ?
#
loop_
_entity_poly.entity_id
_entity_poly.type
_entity_poly.pdbx_seq_one_letter_code
_entity_poly.pdbx_strand_id
1 'polypeptide(L)'
;MKPTNIDAQRILAILQELKERLTYMSVVTPQVLEGLQSDEGSNVRELLGPETFKLFVDQIMLEENYVLSHTQQDQGSEAAENGGGGAEPEGEARELLDRLSKNSVDLCRKLKTTNVITELRNFQETRPQQVLQLIRTLADMEELTLKRLATTVEEERSRQELIEHYKSREEASLKKKAQLEKDLAAVRKDREKAQASRTEVLTKLKADLLDVKDSADHKSRALKDKYNGRMRELQEKYQKKEEQYTADIQKLRDQVRSLGSSSQEDEVGLRRKKKRFETDIEELVQNYDSVFRAAHEEYETSLVELRKEQKELSELEDHFRKLDSEIRRNEMETEMESLRDKLVEEEKERQAEAASVLQGFWKGMTGRLEYQQLKKMKKGKKGKKGKK
;
A
#
# COMPACT_ATOMS: atom_id res chain seq x y z
N MET A 1 74.09 71.37 -8.78
CA MET A 1 74.19 72.02 -10.10
C MET A 1 74.50 73.49 -9.87
N LYS A 2 75.54 74.06 -10.50
CA LYS A 2 75.75 75.52 -10.47
C LYS A 2 74.95 76.12 -11.63
N PRO A 3 74.11 77.15 -11.41
CA PRO A 3 73.39 77.76 -12.52
C PRO A 3 74.36 78.35 -13.53
N THR A 4 74.08 78.17 -14.82
CA THR A 4 74.91 78.63 -15.94
C THR A 4 74.77 80.13 -16.21
N ASN A 5 73.68 80.75 -15.73
CA ASN A 5 73.42 82.18 -15.89
C ASN A 5 74.09 82.99 -14.77
N ILE A 6 74.82 84.05 -15.16
CA ILE A 6 75.52 84.98 -14.25
C ILE A 6 74.55 85.64 -13.26
N ASP A 7 73.34 85.98 -13.70
CA ASP A 7 72.34 86.61 -12.83
C ASP A 7 71.78 85.62 -11.80
N ALA A 8 71.61 84.34 -12.19
CA ALA A 8 71.24 83.28 -11.28
C ALA A 8 72.32 83.00 -10.23
N GLN A 9 73.60 83.08 -10.62
CA GLN A 9 74.72 82.97 -9.68
C GLN A 9 74.76 84.15 -8.69
N ARG A 10 74.46 85.37 -9.15
CA ARG A 10 74.38 86.56 -8.29
C ARG A 10 73.24 86.47 -7.29
N ILE A 11 72.05 86.04 -7.72
CA ILE A 11 70.88 85.88 -6.84
C ILE A 11 71.15 84.82 -5.77
N LEU A 12 71.73 83.68 -6.13
CA LEU A 12 72.11 82.65 -5.16
C LEU A 12 73.20 83.14 -4.19
N ALA A 13 74.19 83.90 -4.67
CA ALA A 13 75.23 84.48 -3.82
C ALA A 13 74.64 85.46 -2.78
N ILE A 14 73.67 86.30 -3.18
CA ILE A 14 72.97 87.22 -2.27
C ILE A 14 72.15 86.44 -1.23
N LEU A 15 71.43 85.40 -1.63
CA LEU A 15 70.65 84.56 -0.71
C LEU A 15 71.54 83.82 0.29
N GLN A 16 72.69 83.32 -0.16
CA GLN A 16 73.68 82.65 0.68
C GLN A 16 74.34 83.64 1.66
N GLU A 17 74.71 84.83 1.20
CA GLU A 17 75.27 85.88 2.06
C GLU A 17 74.25 86.38 3.10
N LEU A 18 72.99 86.55 2.72
CA LEU A 18 71.90 86.92 3.65
C LEU A 18 71.72 85.84 4.72
N LYS A 19 71.67 84.56 4.33
CA LYS A 19 71.56 83.42 5.24
C LYS A 19 72.75 83.34 6.20
N GLU A 20 73.96 83.60 5.73
CA GLU A 20 75.17 83.67 6.56
C GLU A 20 75.08 84.80 7.59
N ARG A 21 74.77 86.04 7.15
CA ARG A 21 74.61 87.20 8.05
C ARG A 21 73.53 87.00 9.10
N LEU A 22 72.38 86.46 8.70
CA LEU A 22 71.27 86.16 9.62
C LEU A 22 71.64 85.06 10.62
N THR A 23 72.50 84.12 10.21
CA THR A 23 73.07 83.11 11.11
C THR A 23 74.00 83.73 12.15
N TYR A 24 74.85 84.69 11.77
CA TYR A 24 75.69 85.42 12.73
C TYR A 24 74.86 86.26 13.71
N MET A 25 73.86 86.99 13.22
CA MET A 25 72.99 87.79 14.10
C MET A 25 72.11 86.92 15.00
N SER A 26 71.75 85.70 14.59
CA SER A 26 70.94 84.80 15.41
C SER A 26 71.60 84.37 16.73
N VAL A 27 72.94 84.51 16.83
CA VAL A 27 73.70 84.16 18.05
C VAL A 27 74.03 85.38 18.91
N VAL A 28 73.77 86.59 18.43
CA VAL A 28 73.94 87.84 19.18
C VAL A 28 72.70 88.02 20.02
N THR A 29 72.73 87.53 21.26
CA THR A 29 71.59 87.57 22.18
C THR A 29 72.07 87.87 23.60
N PRO A 30 71.24 88.51 24.46
CA PRO A 30 71.60 88.79 25.86
C PRO A 30 72.03 87.54 26.63
N GLN A 31 71.38 86.40 26.38
CA GLN A 31 71.73 85.10 26.99
C GLN A 31 73.15 84.65 26.68
N VAL A 32 73.59 84.84 25.43
CA VAL A 32 74.96 84.52 25.02
C VAL A 32 75.95 85.51 25.65
N LEU A 33 75.57 86.77 25.83
CA LEU A 33 76.40 87.74 26.52
C LEU A 33 76.59 87.39 28.00
N GLU A 34 75.54 86.99 28.70
CA GLU A 34 75.61 86.51 30.08
C GLU A 34 76.50 85.26 30.20
N GLY A 35 76.34 84.30 29.28
CA GLY A 35 77.21 83.12 29.20
C GLY A 35 78.68 83.46 28.95
N LEU A 36 78.97 84.44 28.08
CA LEU A 36 80.33 84.93 27.81
C LEU A 36 80.95 85.72 28.97
N GLN A 37 80.12 86.29 29.86
CA GLN A 37 80.57 87.01 31.06
C GLN A 37 80.75 86.08 32.27
N SER A 38 80.18 84.88 32.22
CA SER A 38 80.39 83.84 33.23
C SER A 38 81.79 83.22 33.15
N ASP A 39 82.23 82.55 34.22
CA ASP A 39 83.54 81.87 34.28
C ASP A 39 83.70 80.78 33.19
N GLU A 40 82.58 80.18 32.75
CA GLU A 40 82.56 79.18 31.67
C GLU A 40 82.80 79.78 30.28
N GLY A 41 82.53 81.08 30.10
CA GLY A 41 82.67 81.82 28.85
C GLY A 41 84.06 82.40 28.60
N SER A 42 84.99 82.32 29.56
CA SER A 42 86.30 82.99 29.50
C SER A 42 87.12 82.60 28.27
N ASN A 43 87.10 81.31 27.88
CA ASN A 43 87.85 80.81 26.72
C ASN A 43 87.28 81.33 25.39
N VAL A 44 85.95 81.39 25.28
CA VAL A 44 85.26 81.86 24.07
C VAL A 44 85.38 83.38 23.95
N ARG A 45 85.41 84.09 25.08
CA ARG A 45 85.69 85.53 25.16
C ARG A 45 87.12 85.87 24.71
N GLU A 46 88.10 85.06 25.10
CA GLU A 46 89.48 85.21 24.62
C GLU A 46 89.58 84.96 23.11
N LEU A 47 88.86 83.96 22.60
CA LEU A 47 88.81 83.63 21.18
C LEU A 47 88.15 84.73 20.33
N LEU A 48 87.09 85.37 20.83
CA LEU A 48 86.45 86.54 20.20
C LEU A 48 87.42 87.74 20.11
N GLY A 49 88.30 87.88 21.11
CA GLY A 49 89.16 89.03 21.29
C GLY A 49 88.41 90.26 21.84
N PRO A 50 89.14 91.23 22.44
CA PRO A 50 88.54 92.36 23.14
C PRO A 50 87.75 93.29 22.22
N GLU A 51 88.17 93.43 20.95
CA GLU A 51 87.48 94.24 19.95
C GLU A 51 86.12 93.65 19.55
N THR A 52 86.09 92.37 19.19
CA THR A 52 84.84 91.70 18.77
C THR A 52 83.87 91.57 19.94
N PHE A 53 84.38 91.30 21.15
CA PHE A 53 83.57 91.28 22.36
C PHE A 53 82.94 92.64 22.66
N LYS A 54 83.69 93.74 22.47
CA LYS A 54 83.15 95.09 22.58
C LYS A 54 82.05 95.34 21.54
N LEU A 55 82.26 95.00 20.27
CA LEU A 55 81.24 95.14 19.23
C LEU A 55 79.98 94.30 19.53
N PHE A 56 80.15 93.12 20.13
CA PHE A 56 79.06 92.24 20.56
C PHE A 56 78.23 92.85 21.69
N VAL A 57 78.88 93.43 22.71
CA VAL A 57 78.22 94.19 23.79
C VAL A 57 77.52 95.42 23.22
N ASP A 58 78.23 96.21 22.42
CA ASP A 58 77.70 97.42 21.80
C ASP A 58 76.49 97.08 20.91
N GLN A 59 76.49 95.90 20.26
CA GLN A 59 75.38 95.46 19.41
C GLN A 59 74.12 95.18 20.24
N ILE A 60 74.24 94.45 21.35
CA ILE A 60 73.11 94.16 22.23
C ILE A 60 72.58 95.45 22.87
N MET A 61 73.47 96.33 23.33
CA MET A 61 73.08 97.62 23.89
C MET A 61 72.39 98.53 22.86
N LEU A 62 72.88 98.55 21.62
CA LEU A 62 72.25 99.31 20.54
C LEU A 62 70.89 98.71 20.15
N GLU A 63 70.74 97.39 20.17
CA GLU A 63 69.45 96.73 19.93
C GLU A 63 68.44 97.02 21.03
N GLU A 64 68.86 96.98 22.30
CA GLU A 64 68.02 97.34 23.44
C GLU A 64 67.59 98.81 23.38
N ASN A 65 68.53 99.72 23.10
CA ASN A 65 68.24 101.14 22.93
C ASN A 65 67.34 101.40 21.70
N TYR A 66 67.53 100.67 20.60
CA TYR A 66 66.67 100.75 19.43
C TYR A 66 65.25 100.28 19.76
N VAL A 67 65.10 99.15 20.44
CA VAL A 67 63.78 98.63 20.86
C VAL A 67 63.12 99.60 21.83
N LEU A 68 63.84 100.12 22.82
CA LEU A 68 63.31 101.10 23.78
C LEU A 68 62.86 102.39 23.09
N SER A 69 63.69 102.96 22.20
CA SER A 69 63.33 104.15 21.44
C SER A 69 62.14 103.92 20.51
N HIS A 70 62.07 102.79 19.81
CA HIS A 70 60.91 102.43 18.99
C HIS A 70 59.64 102.22 19.83
N THR A 71 59.74 101.56 20.99
CA THR A 71 58.58 101.29 21.86
C THR A 71 58.06 102.57 22.52
N GLN A 72 58.95 103.51 22.87
CA GLN A 72 58.58 104.84 23.37
C GLN A 72 57.97 105.71 22.26
N GLN A 73 58.43 105.57 21.02
CA GLN A 73 57.87 106.27 19.86
C GLN A 73 56.47 105.71 19.51
N ASP A 74 56.24 104.41 19.67
CA ASP A 74 54.94 103.75 19.46
C ASP A 74 53.93 104.12 20.57
N GLN A 75 54.35 104.21 21.83
CA GLN A 75 53.50 104.66 22.95
C GLN A 75 53.27 106.18 22.98
N GLY A 76 54.19 106.99 22.44
CA GLY A 76 54.03 108.45 22.29
C GLY A 76 53.13 108.86 21.13
N SER A 77 52.91 107.96 20.16
CA SER A 77 52.03 108.15 19.01
C SER A 77 50.54 108.12 19.36
N GLU A 78 50.15 107.42 20.44
CA GLU A 78 48.73 107.35 20.87
C GLU A 78 48.30 108.48 21.84
N ALA A 79 49.22 109.31 22.35
CA ALA A 79 48.92 110.33 23.36
C ALA A 79 49.20 111.80 22.95
N ALA A 80 49.64 112.06 21.72
CA ALA A 80 50.02 113.41 21.26
C ALA A 80 49.10 113.96 20.16
N GLU A 81 47.79 114.01 20.41
CA GLU A 81 46.85 114.81 19.60
C GLU A 81 46.62 116.23 20.15
N ASN A 82 47.38 116.68 21.16
CA ASN A 82 47.25 118.05 21.64
C ASN A 82 48.56 118.63 22.22
N GLY A 83 49.09 119.65 21.55
CA GLY A 83 50.03 120.60 22.15
C GLY A 83 51.45 120.51 21.60
N GLY A 84 51.85 121.54 20.86
CA GLY A 84 53.13 121.63 20.19
C GLY A 84 54.35 121.71 21.12
N GLY A 85 55.47 121.22 20.61
CA GLY A 85 56.81 121.47 21.12
C GLY A 85 57.70 120.24 21.07
N GLY A 86 58.62 120.17 20.10
CA GLY A 86 59.74 119.21 20.13
C GLY A 86 60.12 118.61 18.78
N ALA A 87 60.68 119.41 17.88
CA ALA A 87 61.54 118.87 16.83
C ALA A 87 62.85 118.40 17.49
N GLU A 88 63.07 117.08 17.61
CA GLU A 88 64.37 116.39 17.75
C GLU A 88 64.38 114.83 17.86
N PRO A 89 63.29 114.02 17.78
CA PRO A 89 63.44 112.54 17.91
C PRO A 89 63.87 111.78 16.64
N GLU A 90 63.63 112.30 15.42
CA GLU A 90 63.90 111.55 14.17
C GLU A 90 65.39 111.46 13.81
N GLY A 91 66.19 112.47 14.19
CA GLY A 91 67.63 112.48 13.95
C GLY A 91 68.36 111.44 14.78
N GLU A 92 68.00 111.32 16.06
CA GLU A 92 68.61 110.38 17.00
C GLU A 92 68.28 108.92 16.67
N ALA A 93 67.03 108.61 16.32
CA ALA A 93 66.63 107.26 15.91
C ALA A 93 67.34 106.81 14.62
N ARG A 94 67.54 107.74 13.67
CA ARG A 94 68.24 107.47 12.41
C ARG A 94 69.75 107.31 12.62
N GLU A 95 70.36 108.13 13.46
CA GLU A 95 71.75 107.94 13.86
C GLU A 95 71.97 106.63 14.63
N LEU A 96 71.02 106.23 15.48
CA LEU A 96 71.06 104.96 16.20
C LEU A 96 70.96 103.79 15.22
N LEU A 97 70.05 103.85 14.24
CA LEU A 97 69.93 102.84 13.19
C LEU A 97 71.19 102.76 12.31
N ASP A 98 71.81 103.89 11.96
CA ASP A 98 73.07 103.92 11.23
C ASP A 98 74.24 103.34 12.04
N ARG A 99 74.29 103.60 13.35
CA ARG A 99 75.28 103.02 14.27
C ARG A 99 75.06 101.52 14.44
N LEU A 100 73.81 101.09 14.62
CA LEU A 100 73.41 99.68 14.70
C LEU A 100 73.71 98.93 13.39
N SER A 101 73.46 99.57 12.24
CA SER A 101 73.76 98.99 10.93
C SER A 101 75.27 98.85 10.70
N LYS A 102 76.07 99.85 11.07
CA LYS A 102 77.54 99.77 10.97
C LYS A 102 78.08 98.70 11.91
N ASN A 103 77.61 98.69 13.15
CA ASN A 103 78.05 97.71 14.15
C ASN A 103 77.66 96.28 13.77
N SER A 104 76.44 96.03 13.28
CA SER A 104 76.02 94.70 12.81
C SER A 104 76.82 94.21 11.60
N VAL A 105 77.17 95.10 10.66
CA VAL A 105 78.03 94.75 9.51
C VAL A 105 79.45 94.42 9.96
N ASP A 106 80.04 95.24 10.81
CA ASP A 106 81.41 95.06 11.31
C ASP A 106 81.51 93.81 12.20
N LEU A 107 80.50 93.57 13.03
CA LEU A 107 80.36 92.37 13.85
C LEU A 107 80.21 91.12 12.98
N CYS A 108 79.34 91.13 11.97
CA CYS A 108 79.21 90.00 11.02
C CYS A 108 80.54 89.72 10.29
N ARG A 109 81.30 90.76 9.91
CA ARG A 109 82.61 90.61 9.26
C ARG A 109 83.63 89.96 10.18
N LYS A 110 83.69 90.41 11.44
CA LYS A 110 84.62 89.88 12.46
C LYS A 110 84.22 88.45 12.89
N LEU A 111 82.94 88.17 13.08
CA LEU A 111 82.45 86.82 13.39
C LEU A 111 82.70 85.82 12.25
N LYS A 112 82.67 86.28 11.00
CA LYS A 112 83.03 85.47 9.82
C LYS A 112 84.51 85.08 9.80
N THR A 113 85.41 85.93 10.31
CA THR A 113 86.85 85.62 10.38
C THR A 113 87.21 84.72 11.56
N THR A 114 86.49 84.82 12.67
CA THR A 114 86.84 84.14 13.94
C THR A 114 86.20 82.74 14.08
N ASN A 115 85.17 82.40 13.29
CA ASN A 115 84.52 81.07 13.27
C ASN A 115 83.99 80.56 14.63
N VAL A 116 83.49 81.44 15.49
CA VAL A 116 83.08 81.12 16.87
C VAL A 116 81.59 80.77 17.00
N ILE A 117 80.82 80.77 15.90
CA ILE A 117 79.35 80.63 15.93
C ILE A 117 78.89 79.34 16.65
N THR A 118 79.59 78.23 16.43
CA THR A 118 79.23 76.94 17.03
C THR A 118 79.38 76.97 18.55
N GLU A 119 80.40 77.68 19.05
CA GLU A 119 80.64 77.85 20.48
C GLU A 119 79.65 78.85 21.08
N LEU A 120 79.34 79.94 20.39
CA LEU A 120 78.31 80.91 20.78
C LEU A 120 76.91 80.29 20.88
N ARG A 121 76.59 79.31 20.02
CA ARG A 121 75.33 78.57 20.06
C ARG A 121 75.17 77.69 21.31
N ASN A 122 76.26 77.32 21.98
CA ASN A 122 76.18 76.50 23.19
C ASN A 122 75.65 77.30 24.38
N PHE A 123 75.83 78.63 24.38
CA PHE A 123 75.28 79.54 25.39
C PHE A 123 73.83 79.97 25.10
N GLN A 124 73.22 79.46 24.01
CA GLN A 124 71.81 79.75 23.69
C GLN A 124 70.88 78.68 24.27
N GLU A 125 70.38 78.92 25.48
CA GLU A 125 69.35 78.07 26.09
C GLU A 125 68.01 78.18 25.33
N THR A 126 67.61 79.40 24.94
CA THR A 126 66.44 79.63 24.09
C THR A 126 66.83 80.27 22.77
N ARG A 127 66.62 79.54 21.68
CA ARG A 127 66.89 80.06 20.34
C ARG A 127 65.70 80.86 19.81
N PRO A 128 65.92 82.03 19.18
CA PRO A 128 64.84 82.79 18.57
C PRO A 128 64.17 81.98 17.45
N GLN A 129 62.96 81.46 17.71
CA GLN A 129 62.26 80.55 16.81
C GLN A 129 61.93 81.21 15.47
N GLN A 130 61.59 82.49 15.48
CA GLN A 130 61.25 83.29 14.31
C GLN A 130 62.45 83.42 13.37
N VAL A 131 63.64 83.68 13.91
CA VAL A 131 64.88 83.80 13.14
C VAL A 131 65.29 82.45 12.56
N LEU A 132 65.15 81.35 13.32
CA LEU A 132 65.41 80.00 12.82
C LEU A 132 64.44 79.57 11.71
N GLN A 133 63.15 79.92 11.83
CA GLN A 133 62.17 79.68 10.79
C GLN A 133 62.52 80.47 9.53
N LEU A 134 62.93 81.73 9.67
CA LEU A 134 63.38 82.55 8.54
C LEU A 134 64.61 81.93 7.84
N ILE A 135 65.62 81.46 8.59
CA ILE A 135 66.79 80.76 8.02
C ILE A 135 66.36 79.51 7.24
N ARG A 136 65.42 78.72 7.75
CA ARG A 136 64.90 77.52 7.06
C ARG A 136 64.17 77.89 5.77
N THR A 137 63.28 78.87 5.82
CA THR A 137 62.57 79.33 4.62
C THR A 137 63.52 79.90 3.56
N LEU A 138 64.59 80.60 3.97
CA LEU A 138 65.63 81.07 3.06
C LEU A 138 66.40 79.90 2.42
N ALA A 139 66.66 78.82 3.16
CA ALA A 139 67.26 77.61 2.62
C ALA A 139 66.32 76.88 1.62
N ASP A 140 65.03 76.81 1.92
CA ASP A 140 64.03 76.22 1.01
C ASP A 140 63.87 77.06 -0.27
N MET A 141 63.88 78.39 -0.14
CA MET A 141 63.88 79.30 -1.29
C MET A 141 65.17 79.21 -2.10
N GLU A 142 66.34 79.06 -1.47
CA GLU A 142 67.61 78.80 -2.14
C GLU A 142 67.54 77.51 -2.98
N GLU A 143 67.01 76.43 -2.42
CA GLU A 143 66.84 75.16 -3.14
C GLU A 143 65.82 75.27 -4.29
N LEU A 144 64.69 75.94 -4.06
CA LEU A 144 63.64 76.11 -5.06
C LEU A 144 64.07 77.03 -6.20
N THR A 145 64.76 78.13 -5.89
CA THR A 145 65.35 79.04 -6.88
C THR A 145 66.44 78.35 -7.68
N LEU A 146 67.30 77.55 -7.05
CA LEU A 146 68.29 76.74 -7.75
C LEU A 146 67.63 75.74 -8.70
N LYS A 147 66.59 75.02 -8.26
CA LYS A 147 65.84 74.09 -9.11
C LYS A 147 65.22 74.82 -10.31
N ARG A 148 64.52 75.92 -10.09
CA ARG A 148 63.86 76.69 -11.16
C ARG A 148 64.83 77.34 -12.14
N LEU A 149 65.98 77.82 -11.67
CA LEU A 149 67.00 78.46 -12.49
C LEU A 149 67.92 77.44 -13.20
N ALA A 150 67.91 76.18 -12.77
CA ALA A 150 68.66 75.09 -13.39
C ALA A 150 67.83 74.24 -14.35
N THR A 151 66.49 74.23 -14.21
CA THR A 151 65.59 73.55 -15.16
C THR A 151 65.38 74.39 -16.41
N THR A 152 65.53 73.77 -17.58
CA THR A 152 65.22 74.44 -18.85
C THR A 152 63.71 74.50 -19.10
N VAL A 153 63.27 75.47 -19.90
CA VAL A 153 61.86 75.62 -20.28
C VAL A 153 61.34 74.36 -21.01
N GLU A 154 62.20 73.68 -21.77
CA GLU A 154 61.86 72.44 -22.48
C GLU A 154 61.64 71.25 -21.54
N GLU A 155 62.47 71.12 -20.49
CA GLU A 155 62.30 70.08 -19.47
C GLU A 155 61.00 70.27 -18.68
N GLU A 156 60.65 71.50 -18.33
CA GLU A 156 59.39 71.79 -17.62
C GLU A 156 58.17 71.50 -18.51
N ARG A 157 58.23 71.85 -19.80
CA ARG A 157 57.17 71.53 -20.76
C ARG A 157 57.01 70.01 -20.95
N SER A 158 58.11 69.29 -21.11
CA SER A 158 58.11 67.82 -21.20
C SER A 158 57.53 67.16 -19.94
N ARG A 159 57.86 67.70 -18.76
CA ARG A 159 57.29 67.25 -17.48
C ARG A 159 55.77 67.46 -17.43
N GLN A 160 55.28 68.60 -17.89
CA GLN A 160 53.84 68.90 -17.93
C GLN A 160 53.09 67.98 -18.89
N GLU A 161 53.60 67.81 -20.11
CA GLU A 161 53.02 66.89 -21.11
C GLU A 161 52.98 65.44 -20.59
N LEU A 162 54.03 65.00 -19.89
CA LEU A 162 54.07 63.69 -19.26
C LEU A 162 53.01 63.53 -18.15
N ILE A 163 52.84 64.56 -17.30
CA ILE A 163 51.80 64.56 -16.26
C ILE A 163 50.40 64.50 -16.88
N GLU A 164 50.13 65.26 -17.94
CA GLU A 164 48.85 65.22 -18.65
C GLU A 164 48.58 63.85 -19.28
N HIS A 165 49.59 63.22 -19.89
CA HIS A 165 49.48 61.86 -20.40
C HIS A 165 49.13 60.86 -19.28
N TYR A 166 49.76 60.96 -18.11
CA TYR A 166 49.42 60.10 -16.97
C TYR A 166 48.00 60.35 -16.45
N LYS A 167 47.57 61.61 -16.34
CA LYS A 167 46.19 61.96 -15.95
C LYS A 167 45.17 61.38 -16.92
N SER A 168 45.37 61.55 -18.22
CA SER A 168 44.49 61.00 -19.26
C SER A 168 44.41 59.47 -19.19
N ARG A 169 45.56 58.81 -19.00
CA ARG A 169 45.62 57.35 -18.83
C ARG A 169 44.93 56.89 -17.55
N GLU A 170 45.08 57.61 -16.45
CA GLU A 170 44.41 57.33 -15.18
C GLU A 170 42.89 57.46 -15.34
N GLU A 171 42.40 58.55 -15.94
CA GLU A 171 40.97 58.74 -16.21
C GLU A 171 40.38 57.64 -17.10
N ALA A 172 41.10 57.22 -18.15
CA ALA A 172 40.68 56.11 -19.00
C ALA A 172 40.63 54.78 -18.23
N SER A 173 41.60 54.54 -17.34
CA SER A 173 41.62 53.36 -16.47
C SER A 173 40.46 53.37 -15.47
N LEU A 174 40.17 54.53 -14.85
CA LEU A 174 39.04 54.70 -13.92
C LEU A 174 37.70 54.48 -14.63
N LYS A 175 37.50 55.04 -15.83
CA LYS A 175 36.30 54.80 -16.64
C LYS A 175 36.13 53.32 -16.97
N LYS A 176 37.22 52.64 -17.36
CA LYS A 176 37.20 51.19 -17.64
C LYS A 176 36.88 50.37 -16.38
N LYS A 177 37.45 50.73 -15.23
CA LYS A 177 37.16 50.10 -13.95
C LYS A 177 35.68 50.25 -13.57
N ALA A 178 35.14 51.47 -13.67
CA ALA A 178 33.73 51.74 -13.38
C ALA A 178 32.78 50.94 -14.31
N GLN A 179 33.13 50.83 -15.60
CA GLN A 179 32.37 50.01 -16.54
C GLN A 179 32.40 48.52 -16.17
N LEU A 180 33.59 47.99 -15.85
CA LEU A 180 33.73 46.59 -15.42
C LEU A 180 32.99 46.31 -14.10
N GLU A 181 32.99 47.24 -13.14
CA GLU A 181 32.24 47.12 -11.90
C GLU A 181 30.72 47.08 -12.15
N LYS A 182 30.24 47.92 -13.08
CA LYS A 182 28.84 47.92 -13.52
C LYS A 182 28.46 46.60 -14.21
N ASP A 183 29.29 46.10 -15.11
CA ASP A 183 29.05 44.84 -15.81
C ASP A 183 29.07 43.65 -14.83
N LEU A 184 30.00 43.66 -13.87
CA LEU A 184 30.08 42.65 -12.82
C LEU A 184 28.83 42.67 -11.93
N ALA A 185 28.35 43.86 -11.54
CA ALA A 185 27.10 44.00 -10.80
C ALA A 185 25.89 43.50 -11.58
N ALA A 186 25.82 43.77 -12.89
CA ALA A 186 24.76 43.28 -13.76
C ALA A 186 24.77 41.74 -13.84
N VAL A 187 25.94 41.14 -14.09
CA VAL A 187 26.10 39.67 -14.15
C VAL A 187 25.74 39.01 -12.81
N ARG A 188 26.12 39.60 -11.67
CA ARG A 188 25.72 39.10 -10.34
C ARG A 188 24.20 39.12 -10.17
N LYS A 189 23.56 40.23 -10.52
CA LYS A 189 22.10 40.37 -10.42
C LYS A 189 21.36 39.36 -11.31
N ASP A 190 21.84 39.16 -12.54
CA ASP A 190 21.22 38.20 -13.46
C ASP A 190 21.43 36.75 -13.00
N ARG A 191 22.61 36.44 -12.45
CA ARG A 191 22.87 35.15 -11.81
C ARG A 191 21.93 34.90 -10.63
N GLU A 192 21.75 35.89 -9.74
CA GLU A 192 20.85 35.78 -8.60
C GLU A 192 19.40 35.56 -9.03
N LYS A 193 18.92 36.31 -10.03
CA LYS A 193 17.59 36.11 -10.61
C LYS A 193 17.41 34.72 -11.22
N ALA A 194 18.39 34.25 -12.00
CA ALA A 194 18.34 32.92 -12.59
C ALA A 194 18.43 31.81 -11.53
N GLN A 195 19.17 32.04 -10.45
CA GLN A 195 19.22 31.12 -9.32
C GLN A 195 17.87 31.09 -8.59
N ALA A 196 17.28 32.25 -8.30
CA ALA A 196 15.97 32.36 -7.66
C ALA A 196 14.87 31.67 -8.48
N SER A 197 14.83 31.90 -9.81
CA SER A 197 13.85 31.25 -10.68
C SER A 197 14.03 29.73 -10.74
N ARG A 198 15.27 29.24 -10.82
CA ARG A 198 15.57 27.80 -10.76
C ARG A 198 15.17 27.20 -9.41
N THR A 199 15.42 27.89 -8.30
CA THR A 199 15.00 27.40 -6.97
C THR A 199 13.48 27.33 -6.86
N GLU A 200 12.75 28.30 -7.42
CA GLU A 200 11.28 28.28 -7.43
C GLU A 200 10.75 27.11 -8.25
N VAL A 201 11.28 26.89 -9.46
CA VAL A 201 10.91 25.73 -10.30
C VAL A 201 11.23 24.42 -9.60
N LEU A 202 12.38 24.31 -8.95
CA LEU A 202 12.73 23.13 -8.15
C LEU A 202 11.75 22.89 -7.01
N THR A 203 11.32 23.94 -6.29
CA THR A 203 10.33 23.79 -5.22
C THR A 203 8.96 23.35 -5.74
N LYS A 204 8.51 23.89 -6.87
CA LYS A 204 7.26 23.49 -7.53
C LYS A 204 7.32 22.04 -7.99
N LEU A 205 8.37 21.66 -8.71
CA LEU A 205 8.55 20.28 -9.18
C LEU A 205 8.64 19.27 -8.03
N LYS A 206 9.25 19.64 -6.89
CA LYS A 206 9.27 18.79 -5.70
C LYS A 206 7.88 18.61 -5.09
N ALA A 207 7.08 19.68 -5.04
CA ALA A 207 5.69 19.62 -4.56
C ALA A 207 4.83 18.75 -5.50
N ASP A 208 4.91 18.99 -6.81
CA ASP A 208 4.17 18.21 -7.81
C ASP A 208 4.53 16.71 -7.76
N LEU A 209 5.80 16.38 -7.57
CA LEU A 209 6.25 14.99 -7.46
C LEU A 209 5.69 14.33 -6.20
N LEU A 210 5.65 15.06 -5.08
CA LEU A 210 5.08 14.58 -3.83
C LEU A 210 3.57 14.36 -3.97
N ASP A 211 2.84 15.31 -4.58
CA ASP A 211 1.41 15.19 -4.85
C ASP A 211 1.09 14.01 -5.78
N VAL A 212 1.88 13.80 -6.84
CA VAL A 212 1.71 12.65 -7.74
C VAL A 212 1.96 11.34 -7.00
N LYS A 213 2.99 11.28 -6.15
CA LYS A 213 3.31 10.10 -5.35
C LYS A 213 2.19 9.78 -4.37
N ASP A 214 1.70 10.78 -3.63
CA ASP A 214 0.61 10.61 -2.66
C ASP A 214 -0.70 10.22 -3.35
N SER A 215 -1.00 10.82 -4.51
CA SER A 215 -2.14 10.44 -5.35
C SER A 215 -2.04 9.00 -5.86
N ALA A 216 -0.86 8.58 -6.30
CA ALA A 216 -0.61 7.22 -6.77
C ALA A 216 -0.74 6.19 -5.64
N ASP A 217 -0.15 6.49 -4.47
CA ASP A 217 -0.24 5.64 -3.28
C ASP A 217 -1.68 5.53 -2.79
N HIS A 218 -2.43 6.63 -2.77
CA HIS A 218 -3.84 6.63 -2.40
C HIS A 218 -4.68 5.81 -3.38
N LYS A 219 -4.49 5.98 -4.69
CA LYS A 219 -5.17 5.18 -5.72
C LYS A 219 -4.82 3.69 -5.60
N SER A 220 -3.56 3.36 -5.36
CA SER A 220 -3.10 1.98 -5.18
C SER A 220 -3.74 1.32 -3.96
N ARG A 221 -3.77 2.01 -2.82
CA ARG A 221 -4.45 1.54 -1.60
C ARG A 221 -5.94 1.35 -1.83
N ALA A 222 -6.62 2.36 -2.39
CA ALA A 222 -8.04 2.27 -2.71
C ALA A 222 -8.37 1.11 -3.67
N LEU A 223 -7.51 0.84 -4.65
CA LEU A 223 -7.68 -0.29 -5.57
C LEU A 223 -7.51 -1.63 -4.85
N LYS A 224 -6.49 -1.76 -3.99
CA LYS A 224 -6.25 -2.95 -3.18
C LYS A 224 -7.42 -3.22 -2.24
N ASP A 225 -7.94 -2.20 -1.55
CA ASP A 225 -9.05 -2.34 -0.63
C ASP A 225 -10.34 -2.76 -1.36
N LYS A 226 -10.62 -2.17 -2.53
CA LYS A 226 -11.74 -2.59 -3.38
C LYS A 226 -11.60 -4.03 -3.83
N TYR A 227 -10.41 -4.45 -4.26
CA TYR A 227 -10.17 -5.82 -4.72
C TYR A 227 -10.28 -6.83 -3.57
N ASN A 228 -9.65 -6.54 -2.43
CA ASN A 228 -9.70 -7.37 -1.23
C ASN A 228 -11.12 -7.48 -0.68
N GLY A 229 -11.87 -6.37 -0.66
CA GLY A 229 -13.29 -6.35 -0.27
C GLY A 229 -14.13 -7.24 -1.19
N ARG A 230 -14.01 -7.05 -2.51
CA ARG A 230 -14.73 -7.88 -3.50
C ARG A 230 -14.36 -9.35 -3.40
N MET A 231 -13.07 -9.66 -3.20
CA MET A 231 -12.60 -11.04 -3.05
C MET A 231 -13.17 -11.69 -1.78
N ARG A 232 -13.18 -10.97 -0.66
CA ARG A 232 -13.79 -11.44 0.59
C ARG A 232 -15.30 -11.69 0.43
N GLU A 233 -16.02 -10.76 -0.18
CA GLU A 233 -17.46 -10.94 -0.45
C GLU A 233 -17.73 -12.14 -1.36
N LEU A 234 -16.92 -12.34 -2.42
CA LEU A 234 -17.05 -13.51 -3.27
C LEU A 234 -16.77 -14.79 -2.48
N GLN A 235 -15.69 -14.80 -1.71
CA GLN A 235 -15.30 -15.95 -0.89
C GLN A 235 -16.41 -16.32 0.09
N GLU A 236 -16.97 -15.36 0.83
CA GLU A 236 -18.10 -15.59 1.74
C GLU A 236 -19.34 -16.11 0.99
N LYS A 237 -19.66 -15.54 -0.19
CA LYS A 237 -20.78 -16.01 -1.02
C LYS A 237 -20.59 -17.46 -1.48
N TYR A 238 -19.38 -17.83 -1.89
CA TYR A 238 -19.09 -19.19 -2.33
C TYR A 238 -19.05 -20.18 -1.17
N GLN A 239 -18.46 -19.81 -0.02
CA GLN A 239 -18.48 -20.61 1.20
C GLN A 239 -19.92 -20.90 1.65
N LYS A 240 -20.80 -19.89 1.69
CA LYS A 240 -22.22 -20.10 2.02
C LYS A 240 -22.93 -21.04 1.05
N LYS A 241 -22.63 -20.94 -0.25
CA LYS A 241 -23.19 -21.86 -1.26
C LYS A 241 -22.66 -23.28 -1.09
N GLU A 242 -21.37 -23.43 -0.78
CA GLU A 242 -20.76 -24.72 -0.52
C GLU A 242 -21.37 -25.38 0.74
N GLU A 243 -21.54 -24.62 1.82
CA GLU A 243 -22.25 -25.06 3.03
C GLU A 243 -23.71 -25.46 2.72
N GLN A 244 -24.41 -24.68 1.91
CA GLN A 244 -25.78 -24.99 1.50
C GLN A 244 -25.84 -26.31 0.69
N TYR A 245 -25.00 -26.45 -0.34
CA TYR A 245 -25.00 -27.65 -1.17
C TYR A 245 -24.54 -28.89 -0.41
N THR A 246 -23.58 -28.75 0.51
CA THR A 246 -23.16 -29.87 1.36
C THR A 246 -24.27 -30.31 2.31
N ALA A 247 -25.02 -29.37 2.90
CA ALA A 247 -26.20 -29.69 3.70
C ALA A 247 -27.31 -30.36 2.87
N ASP A 248 -27.57 -29.90 1.65
CA ASP A 248 -28.57 -30.49 0.76
C ASP A 248 -28.15 -31.90 0.30
N ILE A 249 -26.87 -32.12 0.00
CA ILE A 249 -26.32 -33.45 -0.31
C ILE A 249 -26.51 -34.40 0.88
N GLN A 250 -26.24 -33.94 2.11
CA GLN A 250 -26.46 -34.75 3.31
C GLN A 250 -27.93 -35.11 3.49
N LYS A 251 -28.85 -34.14 3.38
CA LYS A 251 -30.30 -34.38 3.44
C LYS A 251 -30.77 -35.39 2.40
N LEU A 252 -30.32 -35.26 1.16
CA LEU A 252 -30.67 -36.21 0.09
C LEU A 252 -30.12 -37.61 0.37
N ARG A 253 -28.90 -37.73 0.89
CA ARG A 253 -28.34 -39.02 1.30
C ARG A 253 -29.16 -39.68 2.40
N ASP A 254 -29.59 -38.91 3.39
CA ASP A 254 -30.43 -39.41 4.48
C ASP A 254 -31.82 -39.82 3.99
N GLN A 255 -32.43 -39.04 3.08
CA GLN A 255 -33.69 -39.40 2.43
C GLN A 255 -33.57 -40.71 1.63
N VAL A 256 -32.53 -40.87 0.82
CA VAL A 256 -32.29 -42.11 0.06
C VAL A 256 -32.10 -43.30 1.00
N ARG A 257 -31.35 -43.12 2.10
CA ARG A 257 -31.16 -44.18 3.10
C ARG A 257 -32.47 -44.55 3.78
N SER A 258 -33.28 -43.57 4.16
CA SER A 258 -34.58 -43.79 4.80
C SER A 258 -35.57 -44.48 3.86
N LEU A 259 -35.67 -44.03 2.60
CA LEU A 259 -36.48 -44.67 1.57
C LEU A 259 -36.02 -46.10 1.30
N GLY A 260 -34.70 -46.33 1.25
CA GLY A 260 -34.13 -47.67 1.11
C GLY A 260 -34.53 -48.60 2.24
N SER A 261 -34.45 -48.14 3.50
CA SER A 261 -34.88 -48.90 4.68
C SER A 261 -36.37 -49.21 4.64
N SER A 262 -37.21 -48.20 4.37
CA SER A 262 -38.67 -48.36 4.27
C SER A 262 -39.04 -49.36 3.17
N SER A 263 -38.45 -49.22 1.98
CA SER A 263 -38.70 -50.15 0.87
C SER A 263 -38.25 -51.57 1.19
N GLN A 264 -37.12 -51.73 1.88
CA GLN A 264 -36.65 -53.04 2.31
C GLN A 264 -37.59 -53.67 3.34
N GLU A 265 -38.07 -52.89 4.31
CA GLU A 265 -39.06 -53.33 5.30
C GLU A 265 -40.39 -53.73 4.65
N ASP A 266 -40.88 -52.92 3.70
CA ASP A 266 -42.09 -53.20 2.92
C ASP A 266 -41.93 -54.48 2.09
N GLU A 267 -40.79 -54.65 1.41
CA GLU A 267 -40.49 -55.85 0.63
C GLU A 267 -40.44 -57.10 1.52
N VAL A 268 -39.76 -57.03 2.67
CA VAL A 268 -39.72 -58.12 3.65
C VAL A 268 -41.12 -58.43 4.19
N GLY A 269 -41.93 -57.40 4.45
CA GLY A 269 -43.31 -57.53 4.86
C GLY A 269 -44.17 -58.25 3.82
N LEU A 270 -44.07 -57.86 2.55
CA LEU A 270 -44.75 -58.51 1.43
C LEU A 270 -44.28 -59.95 1.23
N ARG A 271 -42.97 -60.21 1.27
CA ARG A 271 -42.42 -61.58 1.18
C ARG A 271 -42.94 -62.47 2.30
N ARG A 272 -43.04 -61.95 3.53
CA ARG A 272 -43.63 -62.68 4.67
C ARG A 272 -45.12 -62.96 4.46
N LYS A 273 -45.90 -61.99 3.99
CA LYS A 273 -47.33 -62.17 3.68
C LYS A 273 -47.52 -63.20 2.57
N LYS A 274 -46.74 -63.10 1.49
CA LYS A 274 -46.74 -64.08 0.40
C LYS A 274 -46.49 -65.49 0.93
N LYS A 275 -45.43 -65.69 1.73
CA LYS A 275 -45.11 -66.99 2.31
C LYS A 275 -46.25 -67.55 3.18
N ARG A 276 -46.94 -66.70 3.95
CA ARG A 276 -48.11 -67.11 4.74
C ARG A 276 -49.26 -67.57 3.84
N PHE A 277 -49.60 -66.80 2.80
CA PHE A 277 -50.64 -67.22 1.87
C PHE A 277 -50.27 -68.50 1.11
N GLU A 278 -49.00 -68.68 0.73
CA GLU A 278 -48.52 -69.94 0.13
C GLU A 278 -48.74 -71.11 1.09
N THR A 279 -48.38 -70.98 2.37
CA THR A 279 -48.61 -72.04 3.37
C THR A 279 -50.09 -72.31 3.62
N ASP A 280 -50.92 -71.26 3.69
CA ASP A 280 -52.36 -71.40 3.92
C ASP A 280 -53.04 -72.10 2.72
N ILE A 281 -52.61 -71.81 1.49
CA ILE A 281 -53.09 -72.48 0.27
C ILE A 281 -52.61 -73.94 0.26
N GLU A 282 -51.35 -74.21 0.59
CA GLU A 282 -50.82 -75.57 0.68
C GLU A 282 -51.62 -76.41 1.70
N GLU A 283 -51.91 -75.85 2.88
CA GLU A 283 -52.74 -76.50 3.89
C GLU A 283 -54.17 -76.72 3.39
N LEU A 284 -54.79 -75.73 2.74
CA LEU A 284 -56.14 -75.85 2.19
C LEU A 284 -56.21 -76.94 1.11
N VAL A 285 -55.22 -77.01 0.22
CA VAL A 285 -55.13 -78.04 -0.82
C VAL A 285 -54.94 -79.41 -0.20
N GLN A 286 -54.05 -79.56 0.79
CA GLN A 286 -53.86 -80.83 1.50
C GLN A 286 -55.14 -81.30 2.22
N ASN A 287 -55.84 -80.37 2.88
CA ASN A 287 -57.12 -80.66 3.52
C ASN A 287 -58.18 -81.07 2.50
N TYR A 288 -58.32 -80.34 1.38
CA TYR A 288 -59.23 -80.72 0.30
C TYR A 288 -58.91 -82.10 -0.28
N ASP A 289 -57.64 -82.37 -0.60
CA ASP A 289 -57.20 -83.64 -1.18
C ASP A 289 -57.42 -84.82 -0.23
N SER A 290 -57.27 -84.61 1.09
CA SER A 290 -57.53 -85.64 2.10
C SER A 290 -59.03 -85.92 2.26
N VAL A 291 -59.87 -84.88 2.34
CA VAL A 291 -61.33 -85.03 2.39
C VAL A 291 -61.86 -85.68 1.11
N PHE A 292 -61.36 -85.26 -0.06
CA PHE A 292 -61.74 -85.85 -1.33
C PHE A 292 -61.32 -87.32 -1.42
N ARG A 293 -60.11 -87.67 -0.95
CA ARG A 293 -59.68 -89.08 -0.87
C ARG A 293 -60.59 -89.91 0.03
N ALA A 294 -60.90 -89.43 1.23
CA ALA A 294 -61.81 -90.11 2.15
C ALA A 294 -63.20 -90.31 1.52
N ALA A 295 -63.78 -89.26 0.93
CA ALA A 295 -65.08 -89.35 0.24
C ALA A 295 -65.04 -90.31 -0.97
N HIS A 296 -63.93 -90.36 -1.70
CA HIS A 296 -63.75 -91.28 -2.82
C HIS A 296 -63.63 -92.74 -2.34
N GLU A 297 -62.90 -93.00 -1.24
CA GLU A 297 -62.83 -94.31 -0.60
C GLU A 297 -64.21 -94.77 -0.08
N GLU A 298 -64.97 -93.87 0.55
CA GLU A 298 -66.37 -94.12 0.96
C GLU A 298 -67.29 -94.41 -0.22
N TYR A 299 -67.12 -93.69 -1.33
CA TYR A 299 -67.88 -93.94 -2.56
C TYR A 299 -67.54 -95.29 -3.18
N GLU A 300 -66.26 -95.64 -3.31
CA GLU A 300 -65.81 -96.93 -3.86
C GLU A 300 -66.27 -98.11 -2.99
N THR A 301 -66.20 -97.98 -1.65
CA THR A 301 -66.72 -99.00 -0.74
C THR A 301 -68.24 -99.18 -0.88
N SER A 302 -69.01 -98.10 -0.89
CA SER A 302 -70.46 -98.13 -1.14
C SER A 302 -70.79 -98.76 -2.50
N LEU A 303 -69.97 -98.50 -3.52
CA LEU A 303 -70.15 -99.04 -4.87
C LEU A 303 -69.86 -100.55 -4.92
N VAL A 304 -68.87 -101.02 -4.16
CA VAL A 304 -68.59 -102.45 -3.97
C VAL A 304 -69.75 -103.13 -3.23
N GLU A 305 -70.30 -102.51 -2.19
CA GLU A 305 -71.47 -103.02 -1.45
C GLU A 305 -72.71 -103.09 -2.35
N LEU A 306 -73.02 -102.03 -3.09
CA LEU A 306 -74.12 -102.02 -4.06
C LEU A 306 -73.98 -103.14 -5.10
N ARG A 307 -72.76 -103.38 -5.60
CA ARG A 307 -72.50 -104.50 -6.53
C ARG A 307 -72.70 -105.87 -5.88
N LYS A 308 -72.41 -106.03 -4.59
CA LYS A 308 -72.70 -107.26 -3.84
C LYS A 308 -74.20 -107.43 -3.68
N GLU A 309 -74.90 -106.41 -3.21
CA GLU A 309 -76.37 -106.43 -3.07
C GLU A 309 -77.07 -106.71 -4.39
N GLN A 310 -76.60 -106.14 -5.51
CA GLN A 310 -77.13 -106.45 -6.84
C GLN A 310 -76.93 -107.92 -7.23
N LYS A 311 -75.78 -108.53 -6.87
CA LYS A 311 -75.54 -109.96 -7.10
C LYS A 311 -76.45 -110.82 -6.22
N GLU A 312 -76.54 -110.51 -4.94
CA GLU A 312 -77.42 -111.21 -3.99
C GLU A 312 -78.89 -111.11 -4.43
N LEU A 313 -79.32 -109.93 -4.90
CA LEU A 313 -80.65 -109.73 -5.46
C LEU A 313 -80.87 -110.59 -6.71
N SER A 314 -79.89 -110.63 -7.63
CA SER A 314 -79.96 -111.49 -8.82
C SER A 314 -80.04 -112.98 -8.46
N GLU A 315 -79.26 -113.42 -7.47
CA GLU A 315 -79.29 -114.81 -6.98
C GLU A 315 -80.63 -115.14 -6.33
N LEU A 316 -81.22 -114.20 -5.58
CA LEU A 316 -82.52 -114.35 -4.95
C LEU A 316 -83.67 -114.33 -5.98
N GLU A 317 -83.59 -113.46 -6.99
CA GLU A 317 -84.51 -113.47 -8.13
C GLU A 317 -84.45 -114.82 -8.87
N ASP A 318 -83.26 -115.36 -9.11
CA ASP A 318 -83.10 -116.69 -9.72
C ASP A 318 -83.65 -117.81 -8.83
N HIS A 319 -83.49 -117.70 -7.50
CA HIS A 319 -84.09 -118.63 -6.55
C HIS A 319 -85.63 -118.58 -6.61
N PHE A 320 -86.24 -117.40 -6.60
CA PHE A 320 -87.69 -117.25 -6.74
C PHE A 320 -88.19 -117.73 -8.10
N ARG A 321 -87.44 -117.50 -9.20
CA ARG A 321 -87.78 -118.06 -10.52
C ARG A 321 -87.79 -119.60 -10.50
N LYS A 322 -86.82 -120.22 -9.82
CA LYS A 322 -86.79 -121.69 -9.65
C LYS A 322 -87.96 -122.17 -8.81
N LEU A 323 -88.24 -121.51 -7.68
CA LEU A 323 -89.38 -121.84 -6.83
C LEU A 323 -90.70 -121.73 -7.58
N ASP A 324 -90.92 -120.65 -8.34
CA ASP A 324 -92.10 -120.49 -9.18
C ASP A 324 -92.22 -121.59 -10.24
N SER A 325 -91.10 -122.06 -10.80
CA SER A 325 -91.09 -123.17 -11.74
C SER A 325 -91.41 -124.52 -11.06
N GLU A 326 -90.97 -124.73 -9.82
CA GLU A 326 -91.29 -125.91 -9.01
C GLU A 326 -92.75 -125.90 -8.56
N ILE A 327 -93.29 -124.74 -8.14
CA ILE A 327 -94.71 -124.57 -7.82
C ILE A 327 -95.56 -124.94 -9.03
N ARG A 328 -95.24 -124.40 -10.23
CA ARG A 328 -95.93 -124.79 -11.47
C ARG A 328 -95.80 -126.28 -11.79
N ARG A 329 -94.64 -126.89 -11.53
CA ARG A 329 -94.42 -128.32 -11.74
C ARG A 329 -95.29 -129.16 -10.79
N ASN A 330 -95.35 -128.80 -9.51
CA ASN A 330 -96.19 -129.48 -8.52
C ASN A 330 -97.67 -129.31 -8.86
N GLU A 331 -98.11 -128.12 -9.29
CA GLU A 331 -99.48 -127.90 -9.77
C GLU A 331 -99.80 -128.85 -10.94
N MET A 332 -98.93 -128.94 -11.95
CA MET A 332 -99.10 -129.89 -13.07
C MET A 332 -99.07 -131.37 -12.63
N GLU A 333 -98.22 -131.74 -11.66
CA GLU A 333 -98.21 -133.09 -11.08
C GLU A 333 -99.53 -133.39 -10.36
N THR A 334 -100.05 -132.47 -9.54
CA THR A 334 -101.35 -132.66 -8.88
C THR A 334 -102.53 -132.73 -9.86
N GLU A 335 -102.50 -131.95 -10.95
CA GLU A 335 -103.49 -132.07 -12.01
C GLU A 335 -103.42 -133.44 -12.70
N MET A 336 -102.22 -133.92 -13.03
CA MET A 336 -101.99 -135.25 -13.62
C MET A 336 -102.42 -136.39 -12.70
N GLU A 337 -102.19 -136.28 -11.39
CA GLU A 337 -102.66 -137.25 -10.39
C GLU A 337 -104.18 -137.26 -10.29
N SER A 338 -104.82 -136.08 -10.27
CA SER A 338 -106.29 -135.97 -10.32
C SER A 338 -106.91 -136.56 -11.58
N LEU A 339 -106.20 -136.50 -12.72
CA LEU A 339 -106.63 -137.11 -13.98
C LEU A 339 -106.47 -138.64 -13.96
N ARG A 340 -105.40 -139.16 -13.33
CA ARG A 340 -105.20 -140.60 -13.15
C ARG A 340 -106.26 -141.22 -12.26
N ASP A 341 -106.60 -140.57 -11.15
CA ASP A 341 -107.64 -141.04 -10.25
C ASP A 341 -109.02 -141.11 -10.95
N LYS A 342 -109.34 -140.11 -11.78
CA LYS A 342 -110.57 -140.11 -12.60
C LYS A 342 -110.60 -141.27 -13.59
N LEU A 343 -109.49 -141.55 -14.29
CA LEU A 343 -109.37 -142.66 -15.23
C LEU A 343 -109.57 -144.04 -14.56
N VAL A 344 -109.04 -144.21 -13.34
CA VAL A 344 -109.22 -145.44 -12.56
C VAL A 344 -110.67 -145.61 -12.12
N GLU A 345 -111.35 -144.54 -11.72
CA GLU A 345 -112.78 -144.59 -11.39
C GLU A 345 -113.66 -144.90 -12.62
N GLU A 346 -113.38 -144.30 -13.78
CA GLU A 346 -114.08 -144.60 -15.04
C GLU A 346 -113.88 -146.08 -15.48
N GLU A 347 -112.69 -146.65 -15.29
CA GLU A 347 -112.47 -148.08 -15.56
C GLU A 347 -113.23 -149.00 -14.60
N LYS A 348 -113.32 -148.64 -13.31
CA LYS A 348 -114.13 -149.39 -12.33
C LYS A 348 -115.62 -149.34 -12.69
N GLU A 349 -116.14 -148.19 -13.09
CA GLU A 349 -117.53 -148.04 -13.56
C GLU A 349 -117.79 -148.92 -14.78
N ARG A 350 -116.89 -148.91 -15.77
CA ARG A 350 -117.02 -149.74 -16.99
C ARG A 350 -116.99 -151.24 -16.68
N GLN A 351 -116.19 -151.68 -15.70
CA GLN A 351 -116.18 -153.07 -15.23
C GLN A 351 -117.47 -153.45 -14.49
N ALA A 352 -118.04 -152.53 -13.70
CA ALA A 352 -119.31 -152.74 -13.01
C ALA A 352 -120.49 -152.87 -13.99
N GLU A 353 -120.51 -152.06 -15.06
CA GLU A 353 -121.52 -152.15 -16.13
C GLU A 353 -121.42 -153.47 -16.91
N ALA A 354 -120.21 -153.89 -17.26
CA ALA A 354 -119.99 -155.18 -17.94
C ALA A 354 -120.46 -156.38 -17.09
N ALA A 355 -120.23 -156.34 -15.78
CA ALA A 355 -120.71 -157.36 -14.84
C ALA A 355 -122.26 -157.40 -14.77
N SER A 356 -122.93 -156.25 -14.84
CA SER A 356 -124.40 -156.14 -14.84
C SER A 356 -125.04 -156.78 -16.08
N VAL A 357 -124.46 -156.56 -17.26
CA VAL A 357 -124.96 -157.14 -18.53
C VAL A 357 -124.81 -158.66 -18.56
N LEU A 358 -123.70 -159.19 -18.03
CA LEU A 358 -123.45 -160.63 -17.94
C LEU A 358 -124.42 -161.32 -16.96
N GLN A 359 -124.70 -160.69 -15.81
CA GLN A 359 -125.70 -161.18 -14.87
C GLN A 359 -127.13 -161.13 -15.42
N GLY A 360 -127.46 -160.11 -16.22
CA GLY A 360 -128.75 -159.99 -16.91
C GLY A 360 -128.98 -161.08 -17.95
N PHE A 361 -127.95 -161.42 -18.74
CA PHE A 361 -128.02 -162.48 -19.74
C PHE A 361 -128.20 -163.87 -19.12
N TRP A 362 -127.49 -164.15 -18.02
CA TRP A 362 -127.60 -165.43 -17.31
C TRP A 362 -129.01 -165.64 -16.72
N LYS A 363 -129.56 -164.63 -16.04
CA LYS A 363 -130.94 -164.67 -15.50
C LYS A 363 -132.02 -164.84 -16.57
N GLY A 364 -131.82 -164.23 -17.75
CA GLY A 364 -132.74 -164.35 -18.89
C GLY A 364 -132.75 -165.74 -19.56
N MET A 365 -131.65 -166.48 -19.49
CA MET A 365 -131.54 -167.82 -20.07
C MET A 365 -132.16 -168.88 -19.16
N THR A 366 -132.00 -168.78 -17.84
CA THR A 366 -132.61 -169.70 -16.87
C THR A 366 -134.15 -169.62 -16.86
N GLY A 367 -134.71 -168.40 -16.96
CA GLY A 367 -136.17 -168.22 -16.99
C GLY A 367 -136.86 -168.75 -18.26
N ARG A 368 -136.16 -168.81 -19.40
CA ARG A 368 -136.71 -169.38 -20.65
C ARG A 368 -136.74 -170.92 -20.64
N LEU A 369 -135.80 -171.54 -19.92
CA LEU A 369 -135.79 -172.98 -19.65
C LEU A 369 -136.97 -173.41 -18.74
N GLU A 370 -137.36 -172.56 -17.79
CA GLU A 370 -138.48 -172.83 -16.87
C GLU A 370 -139.86 -172.55 -17.50
N TYR A 371 -139.99 -171.52 -18.36
CA TYR A 371 -141.26 -171.18 -19.03
C TYR A 371 -141.72 -172.24 -20.05
N GLN A 372 -140.80 -172.97 -20.69
CA GLN A 372 -141.18 -174.09 -21.56
C GLN A 372 -141.66 -175.34 -20.80
N GLN A 373 -141.34 -175.49 -19.51
CA GLN A 373 -141.88 -176.59 -18.69
C GLN A 373 -143.33 -176.35 -18.25
N LEU A 374 -143.76 -175.09 -18.11
CA LEU A 374 -145.06 -174.71 -17.52
C LEU A 374 -146.26 -174.67 -18.51
N LYS A 375 -146.05 -174.60 -19.83
CA LYS A 375 -147.16 -174.57 -20.82
C LYS A 375 -147.72 -175.96 -21.19
N LYS A 376 -147.24 -177.03 -20.55
CA LYS A 376 -147.64 -178.44 -20.78
C LYS A 376 -148.93 -178.90 -20.09
N MET A 377 -149.74 -178.04 -19.47
CA MET A 377 -151.02 -178.48 -18.86
C MET A 377 -152.19 -177.48 -19.07
N LYS A 378 -153.27 -177.98 -19.69
CA LYS A 378 -154.68 -177.50 -19.70
C LYS A 378 -155.17 -176.55 -20.82
N LYS A 379 -155.41 -177.10 -22.02
CA LYS A 379 -156.75 -177.46 -22.58
C LYS A 379 -156.54 -178.16 -23.93
N GLY A 380 -157.12 -179.34 -24.10
CA GLY A 380 -156.76 -180.25 -25.19
C GLY A 380 -157.15 -179.80 -26.60
N LYS A 381 -156.25 -180.04 -27.57
CA LYS A 381 -156.57 -180.71 -28.84
C LYS A 381 -155.27 -181.19 -29.54
N LYS A 382 -155.07 -182.51 -29.50
CA LYS A 382 -154.35 -183.45 -30.39
C LYS A 382 -152.85 -183.28 -30.71
N GLY A 383 -152.05 -184.23 -30.19
CA GLY A 383 -150.80 -184.73 -30.81
C GLY A 383 -149.65 -184.94 -29.80
N LYS A 384 -149.50 -186.12 -29.18
CA LYS A 384 -148.55 -187.23 -29.54
C LYS A 384 -147.06 -186.85 -29.33
N LYS A 385 -146.14 -187.51 -28.61
CA LYS A 385 -146.03 -188.68 -27.69
C LYS A 385 -144.51 -188.76 -27.32
N GLY A 386 -144.14 -189.19 -26.11
CA GLY A 386 -142.75 -189.62 -25.71
C GLY A 386 -141.92 -188.53 -25.00
N LYS A 387 -141.40 -188.64 -23.76
CA LYS A 387 -141.02 -189.72 -22.81
C LYS A 387 -139.74 -190.49 -23.16
N LYS A 388 -138.85 -190.51 -22.17
CA LYS A 388 -137.58 -191.25 -22.01
C LYS A 388 -136.38 -190.64 -22.72
#